data_AF-A0A534JYF4-F1
#
_entry.id   AF-A0A534JYF4-F1
#
_cell.length_a   1.000
_cell.length_b   1.000
_cell.length_c   1.000
_cell.angle_alpha   90.00
_cell.angle_beta   90.00
_cell.angle_gamma   90.00
#
_symmetry.space_group_name_H-M   'P 1'
#
loop_
_entity.id
_entity.type
_entity.pdbx_description
1 polymer ?
#
loop_
_entity_poly.entity_id
_entity_poly.type
_entity_poly.pdbx_seq_one_letter_code
_entity_poly.pdbx_strand_id
1 'polypeptide(L)'
;PKVGRASRASFGRASALAQAFGDVVLIVASFAPNPTDDIDSATGHAAVQEARLAGAGDAVFVDAHNCHEPGVGLTLFGSERSHEIIEAAKAATQAALKAPKDRIQVGYAARRGFATPDQGIGARGIEALVVETGGQRTAYILFDGNNMVPGIRDAIRARVAGLVQESEAMTTDNHSVNLTMDGFNAVGAALDQETILTQAEGAVREAIANLEDAEAAAFAVEIPNFRIFGPQSASRLTTSINSTMAVLRPALYVTLSGAIALGALVIVLF
;
A
#
# COMPACT_ATOMS: atom_id res chain seq x y z
N PRO A 1 11.81 3.87 24.28
CA PRO A 1 12.42 5.09 23.71
C PRO A 1 11.40 6.22 23.66
N LYS A 2 11.83 7.48 23.78
CA LYS A 2 10.94 8.63 23.58
C LYS A 2 10.60 8.77 22.09
N VAL A 3 9.39 9.21 21.78
CA VAL A 3 8.90 9.35 20.41
C VAL A 3 8.63 10.81 20.10
N GLY A 4 9.03 11.27 18.92
CA GLY A 4 8.79 12.61 18.42
C GLY A 4 7.38 12.78 17.87
N ARG A 5 6.93 14.04 17.79
CA ARG A 5 5.73 14.39 17.03
C ARG A 5 5.87 13.96 15.56
N ALA A 6 4.78 13.52 14.96
CA ALA A 6 4.73 13.22 13.54
C ALA A 6 4.82 14.53 12.74
N SER A 7 5.55 14.48 11.61
CA SER A 7 5.80 15.60 10.72
C SER A 7 5.50 15.20 9.30
N ARG A 8 4.69 16.00 8.61
CA ARG A 8 4.37 15.81 7.20
C ARG A 8 5.18 16.78 6.33
N ALA A 9 5.72 16.27 5.24
CA ALA A 9 6.31 17.09 4.18
C ALA A 9 5.80 16.64 2.82
N SER A 10 5.86 17.54 1.85
CA SER A 10 5.50 17.26 0.46
C SER A 10 6.57 17.80 -0.47
N PHE A 11 6.77 17.11 -1.60
CA PHE A 11 7.63 17.55 -2.68
C PHE A 11 7.01 17.12 -4.00
N GLY A 12 6.81 18.08 -4.93
CA GLY A 12 6.05 17.81 -6.14
C GLY A 12 4.66 17.27 -5.83
N ARG A 13 4.35 16.07 -6.34
CA ARG A 13 3.07 15.38 -6.12
C ARG A 13 3.06 14.45 -4.90
N ALA A 14 4.23 14.12 -4.35
CA ALA A 14 4.35 13.18 -3.24
C ALA A 14 4.22 13.89 -1.89
N SER A 15 3.70 13.16 -0.92
CA SER A 15 3.73 13.53 0.50
C SER A 15 4.25 12.37 1.34
N ALA A 16 4.90 12.69 2.44
CA ALA A 16 5.35 11.71 3.43
C ALA A 16 5.01 12.19 4.84
N LEU A 17 4.45 11.30 5.65
CA LEU A 17 4.29 11.46 7.09
C LEU A 17 5.40 10.69 7.80
N ALA A 18 6.24 11.36 8.57
CA ALA A 18 7.31 10.73 9.32
C ALA A 18 7.12 10.89 10.83
N GLN A 19 7.43 9.85 11.61
CA GLN A 19 7.47 9.90 13.07
C GLN A 19 8.71 9.17 13.61
N ALA A 20 9.47 9.85 14.47
CA ALA A 20 10.71 9.31 15.02
C ALA A 20 10.46 8.58 16.35
N PHE A 21 10.70 7.28 16.39
CA PHE A 21 10.66 6.42 17.57
C PHE A 21 12.09 6.21 18.09
N GLY A 22 12.55 7.12 18.95
CA GLY A 22 13.98 7.22 19.27
C GLY A 22 14.75 7.73 18.05
N ASP A 23 15.69 6.94 17.56
CA ASP A 23 16.49 7.18 16.36
C ASP A 23 15.96 6.46 15.11
N VAL A 24 14.94 5.61 15.24
CA VAL A 24 14.29 4.94 14.10
C VAL A 24 13.09 5.75 13.62
N VAL A 25 12.96 5.94 12.31
CA VAL A 25 11.88 6.76 11.72
C VAL A 25 10.90 5.89 10.94
N LEU A 26 9.62 5.96 11.30
CA LEU A 26 8.52 5.44 10.47
C LEU A 26 8.17 6.49 9.43
N ILE A 27 8.15 6.14 8.15
CA ILE A 27 7.84 7.01 7.02
C ILE A 27 6.70 6.38 6.23
N VAL A 28 5.57 7.07 6.15
CA VAL A 28 4.42 6.67 5.31
C VAL A 28 4.34 7.62 4.12
N ALA A 29 4.57 7.09 2.92
CA ALA A 29 4.58 7.84 1.67
C ALA A 29 3.25 7.68 0.92
N SER A 30 2.83 8.74 0.26
CA SER A 30 1.53 8.80 -0.43
C SER A 30 1.61 9.77 -1.60
N PHE A 31 1.07 9.37 -2.75
CA PHE A 31 0.80 10.27 -3.88
C PHE A 31 -0.58 10.92 -3.84
N ALA A 32 -1.50 10.45 -3.00
CA ALA A 32 -2.84 11.02 -2.86
C ALA A 32 -2.78 12.56 -2.73
N PRO A 33 -3.57 13.32 -3.51
CA PRO A 33 -4.72 12.87 -4.33
C PRO A 33 -4.35 12.35 -5.73
N ASN A 34 -3.06 12.29 -6.09
CA ASN A 34 -2.62 11.78 -7.39
C ASN A 34 -2.61 10.25 -7.39
N PRO A 35 -3.21 9.59 -8.37
CA PRO A 35 -3.18 8.13 -8.47
C PRO A 35 -1.76 7.58 -8.66
N THR A 36 -1.45 6.50 -7.93
CA THR A 36 -0.26 5.67 -8.09
C THR A 36 -0.63 4.20 -7.99
N ASP A 37 0.12 3.37 -8.71
CA ASP A 37 0.21 1.95 -8.41
C ASP A 37 1.41 1.74 -7.46
N ASP A 38 2.07 0.60 -7.51
CA ASP A 38 3.18 0.31 -6.60
C ASP A 38 4.38 1.26 -6.74
N ILE A 39 5.04 1.52 -5.61
CA ILE A 39 6.39 2.06 -5.55
C ILE A 39 7.42 0.93 -5.61
N ASP A 40 8.37 1.03 -6.54
CA ASP A 40 9.44 0.04 -6.63
C ASP A 40 10.28 -0.01 -5.35
N SER A 41 10.67 -1.23 -4.97
CA SER A 41 11.45 -1.50 -3.75
C SER A 41 12.75 -0.70 -3.67
N ALA A 42 13.40 -0.41 -4.80
CA ALA A 42 14.62 0.40 -4.83
C ALA A 42 14.35 1.87 -4.47
N THR A 43 13.18 2.41 -4.81
CA THR A 43 12.75 3.75 -4.38
C THR A 43 12.54 3.80 -2.88
N GLY A 44 11.84 2.82 -2.30
CA GLY A 44 11.66 2.71 -0.86
C GLY A 44 13.00 2.56 -0.13
N HIS A 45 13.92 1.76 -0.67
CA HIS A 45 15.27 1.62 -0.11
C HIS A 45 16.06 2.93 -0.16
N ALA A 46 15.99 3.67 -1.27
CA ALA A 46 16.64 4.97 -1.38
C ALA A 46 16.09 5.98 -0.36
N ALA A 47 14.77 5.99 -0.11
CA ALA A 47 14.17 6.82 0.93
C ALA A 47 14.69 6.45 2.35
N VAL A 48 14.87 5.16 2.65
CA VAL A 48 15.51 4.71 3.90
C VAL A 48 16.96 5.17 4.00
N GLN A 49 17.73 5.13 2.90
CA GLN A 49 19.11 5.64 2.91
C GLN A 49 19.17 7.16 3.14
N GLU A 50 18.27 7.95 2.51
CA GLU A 50 18.18 9.39 2.78
C GLU A 50 17.81 9.68 4.24
N ALA A 51 16.94 8.88 4.85
CA ALA A 51 16.62 9.00 6.27
C ALA A 51 17.85 8.76 7.17
N ARG A 52 18.66 7.74 6.85
CA ARG A 52 19.93 7.47 7.55
C ARG A 52 20.94 8.60 7.36
N LEU A 53 21.08 9.13 6.14
CA LEU A 53 21.92 10.30 5.85
C LEU A 53 21.45 11.56 6.60
N ALA A 54 20.16 11.68 6.88
CA ALA A 54 19.59 12.74 7.70
C ALA A 54 19.82 12.56 9.22
N GLY A 55 20.40 11.43 9.64
CA GLY A 55 20.75 11.15 11.03
C GLY A 55 19.85 10.15 11.76
N ALA A 56 18.95 9.46 11.06
CA ALA A 56 18.23 8.33 11.63
C ALA A 56 19.17 7.13 11.83
N GLY A 57 19.01 6.39 12.92
CA GLY A 57 19.69 5.11 13.12
C GLY A 57 19.18 4.05 12.14
N ASP A 58 17.88 4.06 11.88
CA ASP A 58 17.25 3.31 10.79
C ASP A 58 15.90 3.93 10.37
N ALA A 59 15.27 3.42 9.31
CA ALA A 59 13.93 3.83 8.93
C ALA A 59 13.08 2.68 8.37
N VAL A 60 11.77 2.78 8.59
CA VAL A 60 10.75 1.92 8.01
C VAL A 60 9.98 2.74 6.98
N PHE A 61 10.10 2.37 5.71
CA PHE A 61 9.33 2.99 4.63
C PHE A 61 8.07 2.19 4.35
N VAL A 62 6.94 2.88 4.28
CA VAL A 62 5.62 2.32 4.00
C VAL A 62 5.05 3.04 2.78
N ASP A 63 4.77 2.29 1.70
CA ASP A 63 3.86 2.76 0.65
C ASP A 63 2.43 2.68 1.19
N ALA A 64 1.70 3.79 1.16
CA ALA A 64 0.37 3.83 1.74
C ALA A 64 -0.68 3.09 0.91
N HIS A 65 -0.46 2.88 -0.40
CA HIS A 65 -1.44 2.28 -1.32
C HIS A 65 -2.86 2.83 -1.08
N ASN A 66 -3.00 4.15 -1.19
CA ASN A 66 -4.20 4.87 -0.74
C ASN A 66 -4.81 5.80 -1.80
N CYS A 67 -4.44 5.60 -3.07
CA CYS A 67 -4.97 6.35 -4.21
C CYS A 67 -4.56 5.67 -5.52
N HIS A 68 -5.46 4.91 -6.14
CA HIS A 68 -5.20 4.19 -7.38
C HIS A 68 -6.36 4.34 -8.37
N GLU A 69 -5.99 4.49 -9.63
CA GLU A 69 -6.90 4.38 -10.78
C GLU A 69 -6.35 3.31 -11.73
N PRO A 70 -7.22 2.44 -12.30
CA PRO A 70 -6.77 1.43 -13.24
C PRO A 70 -5.98 2.01 -14.41
N GLY A 71 -4.84 1.40 -14.74
CA GLY A 71 -3.97 1.82 -15.84
C GLY A 71 -2.91 2.84 -15.45
N VAL A 72 -2.86 3.28 -14.20
CA VAL A 72 -1.72 4.03 -13.66
C VAL A 72 -0.51 3.09 -13.55
N GLY A 73 0.64 3.55 -14.03
CA GLY A 73 1.87 2.75 -14.02
C GLY A 73 2.62 2.79 -12.68
N LEU A 74 3.49 1.80 -12.51
CA LEU A 74 4.43 1.68 -11.39
C LEU A 74 5.33 2.91 -11.27
N THR A 75 5.65 3.28 -10.03
CA THR A 75 6.70 4.26 -9.74
C THR A 75 8.05 3.56 -9.75
N LEU A 76 8.72 3.59 -10.90
CA LEU A 76 10.04 2.99 -11.09
C LEU A 76 11.15 3.87 -10.51
N PHE A 77 12.18 3.23 -9.94
CA PHE A 77 13.37 3.93 -9.48
C PHE A 77 14.03 4.74 -10.60
N GLY A 78 14.43 5.98 -10.28
CA GLY A 78 15.00 6.94 -11.24
C GLY A 78 13.97 7.73 -12.05
N SER A 79 12.68 7.46 -11.90
CA SER A 79 11.61 8.31 -12.45
C SER A 79 11.45 9.61 -11.66
N GLU A 80 10.76 10.60 -12.26
CA GLU A 80 10.38 11.84 -11.57
C GLU A 80 9.55 11.56 -10.30
N ARG A 81 8.59 10.65 -10.38
CA ARG A 81 7.79 10.20 -9.23
C ARG A 81 8.65 9.59 -8.12
N SER A 82 9.64 8.77 -8.49
CA SER A 82 10.60 8.23 -7.51
C SER A 82 11.39 9.35 -6.82
N HIS A 83 11.83 10.37 -7.56
CA HIS A 83 12.53 11.51 -6.97
C HIS A 83 11.63 12.27 -5.99
N GLU A 84 10.36 12.50 -6.35
CA GLU A 84 9.41 13.21 -5.50
C GLU A 84 9.18 12.53 -4.15
N ILE A 85 9.01 11.20 -4.13
CA ILE A 85 8.87 10.43 -2.88
C ILE A 85 10.13 10.53 -2.03
N ILE A 86 11.31 10.38 -2.64
CA ILE A 86 12.59 10.39 -1.91
C ILE A 86 12.79 11.75 -1.22
N GLU A 87 12.53 12.86 -1.93
CA GLU A 87 12.65 14.21 -1.36
C GLU A 87 11.58 14.48 -0.29
N ALA A 88 10.33 14.05 -0.50
CA ALA A 88 9.28 14.18 0.51
C ALA A 88 9.62 13.40 1.79
N ALA A 89 10.09 12.14 1.64
CA ALA A 89 10.50 11.29 2.75
C ALA A 89 11.69 11.87 3.52
N LYS A 90 12.70 12.39 2.81
CA LYS A 90 13.85 13.09 3.38
C LYS A 90 13.43 14.30 4.20
N ALA A 91 12.60 15.18 3.63
CA ALA A 91 12.12 16.38 4.30
C ALA A 91 11.29 16.05 5.55
N ALA A 92 10.39 15.07 5.46
CA ALA A 92 9.58 14.61 6.59
C ALA A 92 10.46 14.01 7.69
N THR A 93 11.46 13.19 7.33
CA THR A 93 12.42 12.59 8.28
C THR A 93 13.22 13.66 9.02
N GLN A 94 13.77 14.63 8.29
CA GLN A 94 14.52 15.74 8.91
C GLN A 94 13.67 16.52 9.91
N ALA A 95 12.39 16.74 9.61
CA ALA A 95 11.45 17.38 10.53
C ALA A 95 11.15 16.50 11.75
N ALA A 96 10.86 15.21 11.54
CA ALA A 96 10.56 14.25 12.60
C ALA A 96 11.75 14.04 13.56
N LEU A 97 12.98 14.01 13.07
CA LEU A 97 14.18 13.90 13.89
C LEU A 97 14.41 15.13 14.78
N LYS A 98 14.11 16.33 14.27
CA LYS A 98 14.20 17.61 14.99
C LYS A 98 13.06 17.81 15.99
N ALA A 99 11.92 17.14 15.78
CA ALA A 99 10.78 17.25 16.68
C ALA A 99 11.16 16.81 18.11
N PRO A 100 10.73 17.56 19.16
CA PRO A 100 10.92 17.15 20.53
C PRO A 100 10.32 15.77 20.78
N LYS A 101 11.04 14.93 21.53
CA LYS A 101 10.64 13.55 21.83
C LYS A 101 10.16 13.46 23.28
N ASP A 102 9.03 12.80 23.49
CA ASP A 102 8.41 12.61 24.81
C ASP A 102 8.02 11.15 25.06
N ARG A 103 7.48 10.87 26.25
CA ARG A 103 6.74 9.64 26.54
C ARG A 103 5.54 9.52 25.61
N ILE A 104 5.13 8.30 25.34
CA ILE A 104 4.01 8.01 24.46
C ILE A 104 2.86 7.38 25.21
N GLN A 105 1.68 7.67 24.70
CA GLN A 105 0.52 6.82 24.89
C GLN A 105 0.13 6.25 23.54
N VAL A 106 -0.25 4.98 23.53
CA VAL A 106 -0.66 4.28 22.31
C VAL A 106 -2.01 3.64 22.55
N GLY A 107 -2.90 3.79 21.57
CA GLY A 107 -4.21 3.19 21.60
C GLY A 107 -4.48 2.48 20.28
N TYR A 108 -5.16 1.35 20.36
CA TYR A 108 -5.48 0.51 19.21
C TYR A 108 -6.95 0.11 19.22
N ALA A 109 -7.55 0.06 18.04
CA ALA A 109 -8.87 -0.52 17.83
C ALA A 109 -8.99 -1.14 16.43
N ALA A 110 -9.90 -2.11 16.31
CA ALA A 110 -10.21 -2.75 15.05
C ALA A 110 -11.72 -2.92 14.89
N ARG A 111 -12.23 -2.58 13.72
CA ARG A 111 -13.65 -2.63 13.34
C ARG A 111 -13.80 -3.68 12.24
N ARG A 112 -14.62 -4.70 12.49
CA ARG A 112 -14.75 -5.89 11.62
C ARG A 112 -16.22 -6.22 11.38
N GLY A 113 -16.50 -6.99 10.33
CA GLY A 113 -17.84 -7.51 10.05
C GLY A 113 -18.86 -6.47 9.57
N PHE A 114 -18.42 -5.28 9.19
CA PHE A 114 -19.30 -4.24 8.63
C PHE A 114 -19.38 -4.29 7.10
N ALA A 115 -18.52 -5.07 6.45
CA ALA A 115 -18.44 -5.24 5.00
C ALA A 115 -17.91 -6.63 4.66
N THR A 116 -18.09 -7.03 3.41
CA THR A 116 -17.62 -8.29 2.84
C THR A 116 -16.49 -8.07 1.83
N PRO A 117 -15.70 -9.11 1.49
CA PRO A 117 -14.62 -8.98 0.50
C PRO A 117 -15.07 -8.47 -0.87
N ASP A 118 -16.28 -8.79 -1.32
CA ASP A 118 -16.87 -8.26 -2.56
C ASP A 118 -17.15 -6.76 -2.49
N GLN A 119 -17.28 -6.19 -1.29
CA GLN A 119 -17.39 -4.74 -1.07
C GLN A 119 -16.02 -4.04 -0.93
N GLY A 120 -14.91 -4.76 -1.12
CA GLY A 120 -13.56 -4.20 -1.10
C GLY A 120 -12.89 -4.19 0.27
N ILE A 121 -13.49 -4.86 1.27
CA ILE A 121 -12.95 -4.94 2.65
C ILE A 121 -12.80 -6.41 3.08
N GLY A 122 -11.58 -6.78 3.44
CA GLY A 122 -11.21 -8.08 3.96
C GLY A 122 -11.64 -8.32 5.42
N ALA A 123 -11.32 -9.51 5.92
CA ALA A 123 -11.80 -10.00 7.22
C ALA A 123 -11.21 -9.27 8.45
N ARG A 124 -10.11 -8.51 8.29
CA ARG A 124 -9.54 -7.66 9.34
C ARG A 124 -10.18 -6.27 9.40
N GLY A 125 -10.93 -5.87 8.37
CA GLY A 125 -11.70 -4.64 8.37
C GLY A 125 -10.82 -3.39 8.42
N ILE A 126 -11.09 -2.49 9.36
CA ILE A 126 -10.31 -1.27 9.57
C ILE A 126 -9.64 -1.34 10.93
N GLU A 127 -8.34 -1.09 10.96
CA GLU A 127 -7.55 -1.01 12.18
C GLU A 127 -7.00 0.41 12.33
N ALA A 128 -7.05 0.95 13.54
CA ALA A 128 -6.52 2.28 13.86
C ALA A 128 -5.51 2.17 15.00
N LEU A 129 -4.32 2.71 14.78
CA LEU A 129 -3.30 2.93 15.80
C LEU A 129 -3.18 4.43 16.03
N VAL A 130 -3.42 4.89 17.26
CA VAL A 130 -3.26 6.29 17.66
C VAL A 130 -2.05 6.39 18.57
N VAL A 131 -1.10 7.25 18.19
CA VAL A 131 0.08 7.57 18.99
C VAL A 131 -0.07 9.00 19.51
N GLU A 132 -0.10 9.17 20.82
CA GLU A 132 -0.07 10.48 21.48
C GLU A 132 1.32 10.77 22.04
N THR A 133 1.94 11.86 21.59
CA THR A 133 3.23 12.33 22.10
C THR A 133 3.34 13.85 22.01
N GLY A 134 3.87 14.46 23.07
CA GLY A 134 4.06 15.91 23.14
C GLY A 134 2.80 16.70 22.80
N GLY A 135 1.60 16.24 23.16
CA GLY A 135 0.33 16.92 22.86
C GLY A 135 -0.13 16.84 21.40
N GLN A 136 0.45 15.95 20.58
CA GLN A 136 -0.04 15.62 19.24
C GLN A 136 -0.51 14.16 19.22
N ARG A 137 -1.73 13.93 18.74
CA ARG A 137 -2.26 12.63 18.37
C ARG A 137 -2.07 12.42 16.87
N THR A 138 -1.49 11.28 16.52
CA THR A 138 -1.30 10.83 15.15
C THR A 138 -2.04 9.51 14.95
N ALA A 139 -2.99 9.46 14.01
CA ALA A 139 -3.71 8.23 13.67
C ALA A 139 -3.15 7.56 12.40
N TYR A 140 -2.76 6.30 12.52
CA TYR A 140 -2.45 5.42 11.39
C TYR A 140 -3.66 4.50 11.18
N ILE A 141 -4.34 4.64 10.06
CA ILE A 141 -5.60 3.93 9.77
C ILE A 141 -5.32 2.95 8.64
N LEU A 142 -5.34 1.65 8.93
CA LEU A 142 -5.06 0.59 7.99
C LEU A 142 -6.36 -0.12 7.59
N PHE A 143 -6.60 -0.18 6.29
CA PHE A 143 -7.70 -0.92 5.70
C PHE A 143 -7.18 -2.26 5.20
N ASP A 144 -7.81 -3.33 5.66
CA ASP A 144 -7.64 -4.65 5.07
C ASP A 144 -8.38 -4.70 3.75
N GLY A 145 -7.68 -4.37 2.68
CA GLY A 145 -8.21 -4.32 1.33
C GLY A 145 -7.09 -4.14 0.32
N ASN A 146 -7.47 -4.07 -0.94
CA ASN A 146 -6.63 -3.54 -2.00
C ASN A 146 -6.48 -2.01 -1.79
N ASN A 147 -5.78 -1.32 -2.69
CA ASN A 147 -5.63 0.12 -2.79
C ASN A 147 -6.95 0.91 -2.58
N MET A 148 -6.90 2.25 -2.48
CA MET A 148 -8.12 3.07 -2.36
C MET A 148 -8.43 3.82 -3.65
N VAL A 149 -9.71 4.03 -3.97
CA VAL A 149 -10.08 4.94 -5.05
C VAL A 149 -9.76 6.41 -4.68
N PRO A 150 -9.50 7.29 -5.66
CA PRO A 150 -9.13 8.68 -5.39
C PRO A 150 -10.16 9.42 -4.54
N GLY A 151 -9.67 10.27 -3.63
CA GLY A 151 -10.50 11.11 -2.76
C GLY A 151 -10.94 10.45 -1.44
N ILE A 152 -11.00 9.11 -1.35
CA ILE A 152 -11.39 8.41 -0.11
C ILE A 152 -10.41 8.72 1.02
N ARG A 153 -9.11 8.62 0.75
CA ARG A 153 -8.05 8.94 1.72
C ARG A 153 -8.20 10.35 2.30
N ASP A 154 -8.42 11.34 1.44
CA ASP A 154 -8.55 12.74 1.89
C ASP A 154 -9.83 12.96 2.69
N ALA A 155 -10.93 12.31 2.29
CA ALA A 155 -12.17 12.33 3.04
C ALA A 155 -12.02 11.70 4.44
N ILE A 156 -11.27 10.59 4.57
CA ILE A 156 -10.96 9.96 5.87
C ILE A 156 -10.17 10.93 6.75
N ARG A 157 -9.08 11.52 6.22
CA ARG A 157 -8.25 12.48 6.97
C ARG A 157 -9.06 13.69 7.42
N ALA A 158 -9.91 14.23 6.55
CA ALA A 158 -10.80 15.34 6.87
C ALA A 158 -11.80 14.96 7.97
N ARG A 159 -12.39 13.75 7.90
CA ARG A 159 -13.35 13.25 8.89
C ARG A 159 -12.74 13.16 10.30
N VAL A 160 -11.48 12.76 10.41
CA VAL A 160 -10.81 12.56 11.72
C VAL A 160 -10.00 13.77 12.19
N ALA A 161 -9.89 14.85 11.40
CA ALA A 161 -9.10 16.03 11.74
C ALA A 161 -9.56 16.74 13.04
N GLY A 162 -10.82 16.56 13.45
CA GLY A 162 -11.33 17.05 14.73
C GLY A 162 -10.94 16.20 15.95
N LEU A 163 -10.38 15.00 15.74
CA LEU A 163 -10.03 14.02 16.77
C LEU A 163 -8.52 13.89 16.98
N VAL A 164 -7.76 14.05 15.89
CA VAL A 164 -6.30 13.90 15.86
C VAL A 164 -5.67 15.02 15.03
N GLN A 165 -4.44 15.41 15.39
CA GLN A 165 -3.74 16.51 14.71
C GLN A 165 -3.04 16.05 13.43
N GLU A 166 -2.65 14.77 13.36
CA GLU A 166 -2.16 14.14 12.14
C GLU A 166 -2.85 12.81 11.90
N SER A 167 -2.97 12.43 10.63
CA SER A 167 -3.50 11.12 10.25
C SER A 167 -3.01 10.70 8.87
N GLU A 168 -2.93 9.39 8.65
CA GLU A 168 -2.73 8.79 7.35
C GLU A 168 -3.60 7.54 7.20
N ALA A 169 -4.30 7.44 6.07
CA ALA A 169 -5.06 6.25 5.69
C ALA A 169 -4.21 5.43 4.72
N MET A 170 -4.13 4.13 4.98
CA MET A 170 -3.32 3.17 4.24
C MET A 170 -4.15 1.92 3.96
N THR A 171 -3.73 1.12 3.00
CA THR A 171 -4.29 -0.22 2.78
C THR A 171 -3.20 -1.27 2.95
N THR A 172 -3.60 -2.51 3.15
CA THR A 172 -2.69 -3.66 3.07
C THR A 172 -2.29 -4.00 1.63
N ASP A 173 -2.91 -3.34 0.64
CA ASP A 173 -2.82 -3.62 -0.78
C ASP A 173 -2.97 -5.11 -1.13
N ASN A 174 -3.90 -5.78 -0.44
CA ASN A 174 -4.08 -7.21 -0.62
C ASN A 174 -5.04 -7.48 -1.79
N HIS A 175 -4.75 -8.52 -2.57
CA HIS A 175 -5.61 -8.96 -3.69
C HIS A 175 -6.66 -9.99 -3.29
N SER A 176 -6.82 -10.31 -2.00
CA SER A 176 -7.81 -11.29 -1.55
C SER A 176 -9.26 -10.82 -1.75
N VAL A 177 -9.45 -9.49 -1.85
CA VAL A 177 -10.74 -8.84 -2.12
C VAL A 177 -11.06 -8.72 -3.62
N ASN A 178 -10.10 -9.01 -4.52
CA ASN A 178 -10.30 -8.93 -5.97
C ASN A 178 -11.00 -10.20 -6.49
N LEU A 179 -12.29 -10.33 -6.18
CA LEU A 179 -13.09 -11.54 -6.48
C LEU A 179 -13.68 -11.57 -7.91
N THR A 180 -13.57 -10.49 -8.68
CA THR A 180 -14.11 -10.37 -10.05
C THR A 180 -13.02 -10.50 -11.11
N MET A 181 -13.42 -10.83 -12.35
CA MET A 181 -12.49 -10.94 -13.49
C MET A 181 -11.80 -9.62 -13.85
N ASP A 182 -12.41 -8.49 -13.52
CA ASP A 182 -11.83 -7.15 -13.74
C ASP A 182 -10.64 -6.89 -12.79
N GLY A 183 -10.46 -7.73 -11.76
CA GLY A 183 -9.27 -7.75 -10.92
C GLY A 183 -9.09 -6.52 -10.03
N PHE A 184 -10.07 -5.61 -10.01
CA PHE A 184 -9.98 -4.33 -9.30
C PHE A 184 -11.16 -4.16 -8.34
N ASN A 185 -10.89 -4.27 -7.04
CA ASN A 185 -11.86 -4.02 -5.97
C ASN A 185 -11.23 -3.17 -4.85
N ALA A 186 -10.85 -1.94 -5.21
CA ALA A 186 -10.28 -0.97 -4.28
C ALA A 186 -11.27 -0.54 -3.19
N VAL A 187 -10.74 -0.14 -2.04
CA VAL A 187 -11.54 0.49 -0.97
C VAL A 187 -12.23 1.73 -1.52
N GLY A 188 -13.57 1.75 -1.40
CA GLY A 188 -14.43 2.81 -1.94
C GLY A 188 -14.92 2.60 -3.38
N ALA A 189 -14.57 1.48 -4.03
CA ALA A 189 -15.12 1.13 -5.34
C ALA A 189 -16.57 0.59 -5.24
N ALA A 190 -16.83 -0.27 -4.25
CA ALA A 190 -18.14 -0.93 -4.06
C ALA A 190 -18.85 -0.51 -2.77
N LEU A 191 -18.13 -0.45 -1.64
CA LEU A 191 -18.68 0.05 -0.37
C LEU A 191 -18.88 1.58 -0.42
N ASP A 192 -20.01 2.06 0.08
CA ASP A 192 -20.30 3.48 0.08
C ASP A 192 -19.34 4.27 0.98
N GLN A 193 -19.05 5.51 0.55
CA GLN A 193 -18.09 6.37 1.22
C GLN A 193 -18.50 6.70 2.67
N GLU A 194 -19.78 6.89 2.98
CA GLU A 194 -20.18 7.29 4.34
C GLU A 194 -20.00 6.16 5.34
N THR A 195 -20.26 4.91 4.93
CA THR A 195 -19.93 3.73 5.74
C THR A 195 -18.43 3.68 5.99
N ILE A 196 -17.57 3.84 4.96
CA ILE A 196 -16.11 3.87 5.12
C ILE A 196 -15.68 4.95 6.14
N LEU A 197 -16.19 6.17 5.99
CA LEU A 197 -15.85 7.29 6.88
C LEU A 197 -16.32 7.06 8.32
N THR A 198 -17.54 6.56 8.50
CA THR A 198 -18.10 6.24 9.82
C THR A 198 -17.31 5.12 10.50
N GLN A 199 -16.89 4.11 9.72
CA GLN A 199 -16.10 3.00 10.22
C GLN A 199 -14.68 3.41 10.62
N ALA A 200 -14.03 4.23 9.80
CA ALA A 200 -12.71 4.78 10.10
C ALA A 200 -12.72 5.74 11.29
N GLU A 201 -13.66 6.70 11.34
CA GLU A 201 -13.78 7.63 12.46
C GLU A 201 -13.99 6.89 13.77
N GLY A 202 -14.88 5.91 13.77
CA GLY A 202 -15.16 5.17 14.98
C GLY A 202 -14.01 4.25 15.42
N ALA A 203 -13.23 3.67 14.50
CA ALA A 203 -11.97 3.00 14.84
C ALA A 203 -11.00 3.96 15.53
N VAL A 204 -10.85 5.19 15.02
CA VAL A 204 -10.01 6.22 15.65
C VAL A 204 -10.52 6.63 17.03
N ARG A 205 -11.84 6.80 17.21
CA ARG A 205 -12.43 7.12 18.51
C ARG A 205 -12.19 6.03 19.55
N GLU A 206 -12.38 4.78 19.16
CA GLU A 206 -12.11 3.62 20.03
C GLU A 206 -10.62 3.52 20.36
N ALA A 207 -9.73 3.74 19.39
CA ALA A 207 -8.29 3.78 19.63
C ALA A 207 -7.90 4.91 20.60
N ILE A 208 -8.48 6.11 20.47
CA ILE A 208 -8.26 7.20 21.43
C ILE A 208 -8.76 6.82 22.84
N ALA A 209 -9.91 6.16 22.95
CA ALA A 209 -10.45 5.73 24.23
C ALA A 209 -9.56 4.67 24.91
N ASN A 210 -8.78 3.91 24.12
CA ASN A 210 -7.85 2.88 24.57
C ASN A 210 -6.41 3.38 24.73
N LEU A 211 -6.17 4.69 24.80
CA LEU A 211 -4.81 5.23 25.01
C LEU A 211 -4.27 4.82 26.38
N GLU A 212 -3.13 4.15 26.37
CA GLU A 212 -2.38 3.77 27.56
C GLU A 212 -0.89 4.10 27.42
N ASP A 213 -0.19 4.29 28.55
CA ASP A 213 1.25 4.50 28.57
C ASP A 213 1.97 3.30 27.91
N ALA A 214 2.84 3.58 26.94
CA ALA A 214 3.49 2.53 26.16
C ALA A 214 4.99 2.78 25.95
N GLU A 215 5.69 1.73 25.55
CA GLU A 215 7.06 1.79 25.05
C GLU A 215 7.10 1.22 23.63
N ALA A 216 7.94 1.80 22.79
CA ALA A 216 8.16 1.33 21.42
C ALA A 216 9.56 0.74 21.28
N ALA A 217 9.73 -0.27 20.43
CA ALA A 217 11.04 -0.73 19.98
C ALA A 217 10.94 -1.08 18.50
N ALA A 218 12.00 -0.82 17.74
CA ALA A 218 12.10 -1.20 16.35
C ALA A 218 13.16 -2.28 16.20
N PHE A 219 12.88 -3.28 15.39
CA PHE A 219 13.83 -4.32 15.03
C PHE A 219 13.62 -4.72 13.57
N ALA A 220 14.72 -5.08 12.90
CA ALA A 220 14.71 -5.61 11.55
C ALA A 220 15.37 -6.99 11.59
N VAL A 221 14.76 -7.95 10.88
CA VAL A 221 15.28 -9.31 10.75
C VAL A 221 15.27 -9.69 9.28
N GLU A 222 16.39 -10.23 8.81
CA GLU A 222 16.45 -10.85 7.49
C GLU A 222 15.94 -12.29 7.59
N ILE A 223 14.98 -12.65 6.72
CA ILE A 223 14.49 -14.03 6.60
C ILE A 223 15.19 -14.66 5.39
N PRO A 224 16.26 -15.44 5.58
CA PRO A 224 17.00 -16.02 4.47
C PRO A 224 16.13 -17.03 3.73
N ASN A 225 16.25 -17.06 2.40
CA ASN A 225 15.55 -18.00 1.52
C ASN A 225 14.02 -17.94 1.60
N PHE A 226 13.43 -16.79 1.90
CA PHE A 226 11.99 -16.60 1.83
C PHE A 226 11.51 -16.75 0.37
N ARG A 227 10.76 -17.82 0.08
CA ARG A 227 10.30 -18.14 -1.28
C ARG A 227 8.98 -17.46 -1.54
N ILE A 228 8.99 -16.47 -2.43
CA ILE A 228 7.80 -15.80 -2.94
C ILE A 228 7.62 -16.08 -4.43
N PHE A 229 6.37 -15.98 -4.89
CA PHE A 229 6.09 -15.92 -6.32
C PHE A 229 6.39 -14.50 -6.82
N GLY A 230 7.67 -14.21 -7.07
CA GLY A 230 8.14 -12.87 -7.43
C GLY A 230 7.96 -12.51 -8.91
N PRO A 231 8.36 -11.29 -9.33
CA PRO A 231 8.23 -10.81 -10.70
C PRO A 231 8.87 -11.73 -11.74
N GLN A 232 9.98 -12.37 -11.38
CA GLN A 232 10.65 -13.36 -12.23
C GLN A 232 9.81 -14.61 -12.45
N SER A 233 9.06 -15.07 -11.44
CA SER A 233 8.16 -16.23 -11.56
C SER A 233 6.97 -15.90 -12.46
N ALA A 234 6.37 -14.72 -12.31
CA ALA A 234 5.30 -14.24 -13.20
C ALA A 234 5.80 -14.12 -14.65
N SER A 235 6.96 -13.49 -14.86
CA SER A 235 7.59 -13.37 -16.18
C SER A 235 7.83 -14.73 -16.83
N ARG A 236 8.40 -15.71 -16.09
CA ARG A 236 8.59 -17.08 -16.58
C ARG A 236 7.28 -17.76 -16.97
N LEU A 237 6.21 -17.54 -16.21
CA LEU A 237 4.88 -18.07 -16.50
C LEU A 237 4.31 -17.47 -17.79
N THR A 238 4.37 -16.15 -17.93
CA THR A 238 3.94 -15.43 -19.15
C THR A 238 4.75 -15.86 -20.37
N THR A 239 6.08 -15.97 -20.24
CA THR A 239 6.93 -16.47 -21.32
C THR A 239 6.56 -17.91 -21.69
N SER A 240 6.32 -18.77 -20.70
CA SER A 240 5.92 -20.16 -20.95
C SER A 240 4.58 -20.25 -21.67
N ILE A 241 3.59 -19.44 -21.28
CA ILE A 241 2.29 -19.34 -21.96
C ILE A 241 2.48 -18.87 -23.39
N ASN A 242 3.23 -17.79 -23.61
CA ASN A 242 3.47 -17.23 -24.94
C ASN A 242 4.22 -18.22 -25.85
N SER A 243 5.25 -18.88 -25.34
CA SER A 243 5.98 -19.92 -26.06
C SER A 243 5.09 -21.12 -26.41
N THR A 244 4.24 -21.55 -25.47
CA THR A 244 3.28 -22.65 -25.68
C THR A 244 2.25 -22.28 -26.75
N MET A 245 1.69 -21.06 -26.69
CA MET A 245 0.74 -20.55 -27.68
C MET A 245 1.35 -20.38 -29.08
N ALA A 246 2.62 -19.99 -29.15
CA ALA A 246 3.36 -19.86 -30.41
C ALA A 246 3.56 -21.20 -31.12
N VAL A 247 3.65 -22.31 -30.38
CA VAL A 247 3.78 -23.67 -30.94
C VAL A 247 2.41 -24.28 -31.22
N LEU A 248 1.47 -24.18 -30.28
CA LEU A 248 0.15 -24.82 -30.39
C LEU A 248 -0.70 -24.25 -31.52
N ARG A 249 -0.72 -22.93 -31.73
CA ARG A 249 -1.53 -22.30 -32.80
C ARG A 249 -1.20 -22.87 -34.19
N PRO A 250 0.04 -22.79 -34.70
CA PRO A 250 0.36 -23.31 -36.02
C PRO A 250 0.21 -24.83 -36.10
N ALA A 251 0.59 -25.58 -35.05
CA ALA A 251 0.42 -27.03 -35.01
C ALA A 251 -1.06 -27.43 -35.15
N LEU A 252 -1.97 -26.72 -34.46
CA LEU A 252 -3.41 -26.92 -34.58
C LEU A 252 -3.90 -26.66 -36.01
N TYR A 253 -3.49 -25.55 -36.63
CA TYR A 253 -3.88 -25.23 -38.01
C TYR A 253 -3.38 -26.28 -39.00
N VAL A 254 -2.13 -26.71 -38.89
CA VAL A 254 -1.54 -27.71 -39.79
C VAL A 254 -2.22 -29.07 -39.62
N THR A 255 -2.39 -29.52 -38.37
CA THR A 255 -3.00 -30.84 -38.10
C THR A 255 -4.47 -30.89 -38.48
N LEU A 256 -5.26 -29.85 -38.16
CA LEU A 256 -6.68 -29.80 -38.50
C LEU A 256 -6.88 -29.67 -40.01
N SER A 257 -6.14 -28.77 -40.67
CA SER A 257 -6.24 -28.60 -42.13
C SER A 257 -5.76 -29.87 -42.86
N GLY A 258 -4.70 -30.50 -42.38
CA GLY A 258 -4.20 -31.77 -42.92
C GLY A 258 -5.20 -32.91 -42.76
N ALA A 259 -5.85 -33.03 -41.60
CA ALA A 259 -6.89 -34.02 -41.37
C ALA A 259 -8.11 -33.82 -42.29
N ILE A 260 -8.56 -32.57 -42.46
CA ILE A 260 -9.66 -32.22 -43.38
C ILE A 260 -9.27 -32.55 -44.83
N ALA A 261 -8.06 -32.17 -45.27
CA ALA A 261 -7.60 -32.44 -46.63
C ALA A 261 -7.47 -33.94 -46.92
N LEU A 262 -6.94 -34.71 -45.97
CA LEU A 262 -6.85 -36.17 -46.08
C LEU A 262 -8.24 -36.82 -46.13
N GLY A 263 -9.17 -36.36 -45.27
CA GLY A 263 -10.55 -36.84 -45.27
C GLY A 263 -11.26 -36.56 -46.61
N ALA A 264 -11.09 -35.35 -47.16
CA ALA A 264 -11.62 -35.00 -48.47
C ALA A 264 -11.01 -35.86 -49.59
N LEU A 265 -9.70 -36.12 -49.53
CA LEU A 265 -9.01 -36.98 -50.50
C LEU A 265 -9.56 -38.41 -50.48
N VAL A 266 -9.80 -38.99 -49.30
CA VAL A 266 -10.39 -40.33 -49.16
C VAL A 266 -11.78 -40.39 -49.78
N ILE A 267 -12.63 -39.38 -49.55
CA ILE A 267 -13.98 -39.29 -50.14
C ILE A 267 -13.95 -39.18 -51.68
N VAL A 268 -12.91 -38.57 -52.24
CA VAL A 268 -12.78 -38.43 -53.71
C VAL A 268 -12.24 -39.70 -54.35
N LEU A 269 -11.37 -40.44 -53.66
CA LEU A 269 -10.69 -41.62 -54.20
C LEU A 269 -11.48 -42.93 -54.03
N PHE A 270 -12.43 -43.00 -53.08
CA PHE A 270 -13.22 -44.19 -52.77
C PHE A 270 -14.71 -43.85 -52.67
#